data_AF-A0A534J780-F1
#
_entry.id   AF-A0A534J780-F1
#
_cell.length_a   1.000
_cell.length_b   1.000
_cell.length_c   1.000
_cell.angle_alpha   90.00
_cell.angle_beta   90.00
_cell.angle_gamma   90.00
#
_symmetry.space_group_name_H-M   'P 1'
#
loop_
_entity.id
_entity.type
_entity.pdbx_description
1 polymer ?
#
loop_
_entity_poly.entity_id
_entity_poly.type
_entity_poly.pdbx_seq_one_letter_code
_entity_poly.pdbx_strand_id
1 'polypeptide(L)'
;MDLHSITKVSFSQVVGLAEAVDEAGGQADVARIAAEVEMDLDRIGPIVAASEFLGLVVVEGGTLRLTELSHKVLKAGLRERKKMLREILKDLPAFRYLIQMVEGAGRPVSRKEVVDTFALHFGTYQADDLFRALVYWGRYSELIAYDSRSELLSLRVPGVRLPSAH
;
A
#
# COMPACT_ATOMS: atom_id res chain seq x y z
N MET A 1 -3.58 -7.41 -11.64
CA MET A 1 -3.18 -6.57 -10.50
C MET A 1 -1.80 -7.03 -10.08
N ASP A 2 -0.76 -6.25 -10.36
CA ASP A 2 0.60 -6.62 -9.98
C ASP A 2 0.95 -6.03 -8.62
N LEU A 3 0.59 -6.73 -7.54
CA LEU A 3 0.97 -6.32 -6.18
C LEU A 3 2.50 -6.33 -5.96
N HIS A 4 3.29 -6.94 -6.84
CA HIS A 4 4.76 -6.93 -6.72
C HIS A 4 5.31 -5.52 -6.85
N SER A 5 4.70 -4.69 -7.70
CA SER A 5 5.08 -3.29 -7.88
C SER A 5 5.06 -2.50 -6.56
N ILE A 6 4.17 -2.86 -5.62
CA ILE A 6 4.05 -2.19 -4.32
C ILE A 6 4.82 -2.89 -3.18
N THR A 7 5.42 -4.06 -3.41
CA THR A 7 6.14 -4.82 -2.35
C THR A 7 7.39 -4.10 -1.86
N LYS A 8 8.02 -3.26 -2.69
CA LYS A 8 9.28 -2.57 -2.40
C LYS A 8 9.10 -1.06 -2.21
N VAL A 9 7.86 -0.59 -2.13
CA VAL A 9 7.53 0.83 -2.11
C VAL A 9 6.80 1.16 -0.82
N SER A 10 7.20 2.26 -0.19
CA SER A 10 6.50 2.83 0.97
C SER A 10 5.43 3.83 0.54
N PHE A 11 4.39 3.99 1.36
CA PHE A 11 3.41 5.05 1.12
C PHE A 11 4.06 6.45 1.16
N SER A 12 5.11 6.64 1.96
CA SER A 12 5.86 7.89 1.98
C SER A 12 6.54 8.19 0.63
N GLN A 13 7.06 7.17 -0.07
CA GLN A 13 7.61 7.36 -1.42
C GLN A 13 6.52 7.71 -2.44
N VAL A 14 5.34 7.10 -2.34
CA VAL A 14 4.18 7.44 -3.20
C VAL A 14 3.75 8.89 -2.99
N VAL A 15 3.67 9.32 -1.73
CA VAL A 15 3.36 10.71 -1.38
C VAL A 15 4.45 11.65 -1.90
N GLY A 16 5.73 11.32 -1.71
CA GLY A 16 6.84 12.12 -2.20
C GLY A 16 6.86 12.27 -3.74
N LEU A 17 6.49 11.21 -4.48
CA LEU A 17 6.29 11.32 -5.93
C LEU A 17 5.17 12.29 -6.27
N ALA A 18 4.02 12.20 -5.58
CA ALA A 18 2.91 13.11 -5.81
C ALA A 18 3.28 14.57 -5.46
N GLU A 19 4.07 14.79 -4.41
CA GLU A 19 4.62 16.11 -4.04
C GLU A 19 5.52 16.67 -5.15
N ALA A 20 6.46 15.87 -5.66
CA ALA A 20 7.34 16.31 -6.76
C ALA A 20 6.56 16.66 -8.04
N VAL A 21 5.51 15.89 -8.38
CA VAL A 21 4.65 16.22 -9.54
C VAL A 21 3.82 17.47 -9.27
N ASP A 22 3.34 17.70 -8.05
CA ASP A 22 2.60 18.92 -7.66
C ASP A 22 3.49 20.16 -7.81
N GLU A 23 4.74 20.08 -7.32
CA GLU A 23 5.77 21.14 -7.45
C GLU A 23 6.12 21.43 -8.91
N ALA A 24 6.07 20.42 -9.79
CA ALA A 24 6.27 20.57 -11.23
C ALA A 24 5.04 21.12 -11.98
N GLY A 25 3.95 21.46 -11.27
CA GLY A 25 2.72 22.03 -11.85
C GLY A 25 1.58 21.04 -12.03
N GLY A 26 1.61 19.90 -11.36
CA GLY A 26 0.56 18.86 -11.37
C GLY A 26 0.63 17.87 -12.52
N GLN A 27 1.56 18.07 -13.47
CA GLN A 27 1.83 17.17 -14.59
C GLN A 27 3.29 17.26 -15.01
N ALA A 28 3.97 16.12 -15.15
CA ALA A 28 5.38 16.08 -15.54
C ALA A 28 5.79 14.71 -16.11
N ASP A 29 6.80 14.69 -16.99
CA ASP A 29 7.38 13.45 -17.49
C ASP A 29 8.13 12.69 -16.39
N VAL A 30 8.02 11.36 -16.38
CA VAL A 30 8.71 10.51 -15.40
C VAL A 30 10.21 10.76 -15.39
N ALA A 31 10.83 10.94 -16.57
CA ALA A 31 12.25 11.22 -16.68
C ALA A 31 12.65 12.57 -16.07
N ARG A 32 11.78 13.58 -16.18
CA ARG A 32 11.98 14.89 -15.55
C ARG A 32 11.93 14.76 -14.03
N ILE A 33 10.89 14.12 -13.50
CA ILE A 33 10.76 13.92 -12.04
C ILE A 33 11.93 13.10 -11.50
N ALA A 34 12.33 12.05 -12.20
CA ALA A 34 13.49 11.21 -11.84
C ALA A 34 14.77 12.04 -11.71
N ALA A 35 15.03 12.94 -12.66
CA ALA A 35 16.17 13.85 -12.62
C ALA A 35 16.07 14.85 -11.46
N GLU A 36 14.89 15.44 -11.22
CA GLU A 36 14.66 16.42 -10.15
C GLU A 36 14.85 15.83 -8.76
N VAL A 37 14.51 14.55 -8.56
CA VAL A 37 14.68 13.84 -7.26
C VAL A 37 15.96 13.00 -7.19
N GLU A 38 16.89 13.18 -8.13
CA GLU A 38 18.18 12.47 -8.22
C GLU A 38 18.03 10.94 -8.11
N MET A 39 17.06 10.37 -8.81
CA MET A 39 16.72 8.95 -8.75
C MET A 39 16.73 8.30 -10.14
N ASP A 40 17.33 7.12 -10.24
CA ASP A 40 17.36 6.34 -11.49
C ASP A 40 15.96 5.89 -11.93
N LEU A 41 15.77 5.72 -13.25
CA LEU A 41 14.51 5.26 -13.83
C LEU A 41 14.06 3.88 -13.29
N ASP A 42 15.01 2.98 -13.06
CA ASP A 42 14.73 1.65 -12.48
C ASP A 42 14.22 1.73 -11.03
N ARG A 43 14.55 2.83 -10.33
CA ARG A 43 14.14 3.06 -8.94
C ARG A 43 12.82 3.84 -8.86
N ILE A 44 12.56 4.77 -9.77
CA ILE A 44 11.30 5.52 -9.81
C ILE A 44 10.15 4.69 -10.36
N GLY A 45 10.43 3.77 -11.30
CA GLY A 45 9.41 2.94 -11.97
C GLY A 45 8.46 2.23 -11.01
N PRO A 46 8.95 1.50 -9.99
CA PRO A 46 8.09 0.87 -8.99
C PRO A 46 7.23 1.88 -8.21
N ILE A 47 7.75 3.08 -7.91
CA ILE A 47 7.01 4.13 -7.18
C ILE A 47 5.90 4.70 -8.06
N VAL A 48 6.18 4.90 -9.36
CA VAL A 48 5.18 5.31 -10.35
C VAL A 48 4.07 4.27 -10.45
N ALA A 49 4.42 3.00 -10.62
CA ALA A 49 3.46 1.90 -10.69
C ALA A 49 2.61 1.81 -9.41
N ALA A 50 3.22 1.97 -8.23
CA ALA A 50 2.49 2.01 -6.96
C ALA A 50 1.53 3.20 -6.87
N SER A 51 1.96 4.37 -7.33
CA SER A 51 1.16 5.61 -7.29
C SER A 51 -0.03 5.55 -8.24
N GLU A 52 0.18 4.99 -9.44
CA GLU A 52 -0.88 4.73 -10.41
C GLU A 52 -1.88 3.70 -9.87
N PHE A 53 -1.36 2.61 -9.32
CA PHE A 53 -2.17 1.56 -8.72
C PHE A 53 -3.07 2.07 -7.58
N LEU A 54 -2.56 2.97 -6.74
CA LEU A 54 -3.33 3.60 -5.66
C LEU A 54 -4.25 4.73 -6.16
N GLY A 55 -4.23 5.04 -7.45
CA GLY A 55 -5.06 6.08 -8.09
C GLY A 55 -4.62 7.51 -7.78
N LEU A 56 -3.39 7.71 -7.29
CA LEU A 56 -2.84 9.05 -7.06
C LEU A 56 -2.42 9.72 -8.37
N VAL A 57 -1.90 8.93 -9.32
CA VAL A 57 -1.47 9.45 -10.62
C VAL A 57 -2.13 8.67 -11.74
N VAL A 58 -2.22 9.30 -12.90
CA VAL A 58 -2.47 8.65 -14.19
C VAL A 58 -1.17 8.73 -14.98
N VAL A 59 -0.78 7.64 -15.65
CA VAL A 59 0.41 7.59 -16.49
C VAL A 59 0.02 7.42 -17.96
N GLU A 60 0.33 8.42 -18.78
CA GLU A 60 0.04 8.41 -20.21
C GLU A 60 1.29 8.81 -21.00
N GLY A 61 1.79 7.92 -21.86
CA GLY A 61 2.97 8.22 -22.70
C GLY A 61 4.26 8.52 -21.94
N GLY A 62 4.38 8.10 -20.67
CA GLY A 62 5.51 8.44 -19.79
C GLY A 62 5.33 9.77 -19.03
N THR A 63 4.18 10.42 -19.18
CA THR A 63 3.81 11.61 -18.42
C THR A 63 2.92 11.24 -17.23
N LEU A 64 3.27 11.75 -16.05
CA LEU A 64 2.49 11.64 -14.81
C LEU A 64 1.53 12.81 -14.71
N ARG A 65 0.28 12.54 -14.32
CA ARG A 65 -0.71 13.57 -13.99
C ARG A 65 -1.36 13.27 -12.64
N LEU A 66 -1.43 14.26 -11.76
CA LEU A 66 -2.13 14.12 -10.48
C LEU A 66 -3.64 13.92 -10.67
N THR A 67 -4.23 13.13 -9.78
CA THR A 67 -5.68 12.97 -9.67
C THR A 67 -6.25 13.83 -8.54
N GLU A 68 -7.57 13.94 -8.48
CA GLU A 68 -8.27 14.53 -7.33
C GLU A 68 -7.93 13.84 -6.00
N LEU A 69 -7.64 12.55 -6.02
CA LEU A 69 -7.20 11.81 -4.84
C LEU A 69 -5.83 12.31 -4.38
N SER A 70 -4.90 12.58 -5.29
CA SER A 70 -3.60 13.17 -4.95
C SER A 70 -3.74 14.48 -4.20
N HIS A 71 -4.52 15.43 -4.72
CA HIS A 71 -4.68 16.73 -4.05
C HIS A 71 -5.28 16.59 -2.64
N LYS A 72 -6.19 15.63 -2.43
CA LYS A 72 -6.72 15.31 -1.09
C LYS A 72 -5.64 14.73 -0.18
N VAL A 73 -4.84 13.78 -0.67
CA VAL A 73 -3.74 13.16 0.09
C VAL A 73 -2.69 14.20 0.47
N LEU A 74 -2.29 15.07 -0.47
CA LEU A 74 -1.27 16.09 -0.25
C LEU A 74 -1.69 17.09 0.84
N LYS A 75 -2.95 17.52 0.83
CA LYS A 75 -3.52 18.45 1.84
C LYS A 75 -3.82 17.79 3.19
N ALA A 76 -3.97 16.47 3.23
CA ALA A 76 -4.34 15.73 4.41
C ALA A 76 -3.18 15.59 5.41
N GLY A 77 -3.49 15.67 6.71
CA GLY A 77 -2.55 15.29 7.76
C GLY A 77 -2.34 13.77 7.83
N LEU A 78 -1.28 13.31 8.53
CA LEU A 78 -0.89 11.89 8.60
C LEU A 78 -2.05 10.95 8.98
N ARG A 79 -2.88 11.32 9.97
CA ARG A 79 -4.03 10.51 10.41
C ARG A 79 -5.07 10.34 9.29
N GLU A 80 -5.32 11.39 8.55
CA GLU A 80 -6.28 11.38 7.45
C GLU A 80 -5.74 10.62 6.23
N ARG A 81 -4.45 10.79 5.90
CA ARG A 81 -3.77 9.98 4.87
C ARG A 81 -3.88 8.47 5.16
N LYS A 82 -3.64 8.06 6.41
CA LYS A 82 -3.82 6.66 6.85
C LYS A 82 -5.26 6.17 6.66
N LYS A 83 -6.26 7.01 6.98
CA LYS A 83 -7.68 6.69 6.80
C LYS A 83 -8.02 6.53 5.32
N MET A 84 -7.58 7.44 4.45
CA MET A 84 -7.78 7.35 3.00
C MET A 84 -7.16 6.06 2.45
N LEU A 85 -5.90 5.79 2.80
CA LEU A 85 -5.22 4.57 2.40
C LEU A 85 -5.96 3.33 2.91
N ARG A 86 -6.43 3.31 4.16
CA ARG A 86 -7.21 2.19 4.70
C ARG A 86 -8.43 1.88 3.83
N GLU A 87 -9.18 2.90 3.39
CA GLU A 87 -10.34 2.68 2.53
C GLU A 87 -9.94 2.16 1.15
N ILE A 88 -8.90 2.72 0.52
CA ILE A 88 -8.36 2.22 -0.76
C ILE A 88 -7.96 0.74 -0.64
N LEU A 89 -7.23 0.38 0.42
CA LEU A 89 -6.77 -1.00 0.61
C LEU A 89 -7.94 -1.97 0.79
N LYS A 90 -9.02 -1.59 1.48
CA LYS A 90 -10.19 -2.47 1.65
C LYS A 90 -10.86 -2.86 0.34
N ASP A 91 -10.72 -2.07 -0.72
CA ASP A 91 -11.33 -2.37 -2.02
C ASP A 91 -10.45 -3.30 -2.88
N LEU A 92 -9.18 -3.46 -2.52
CA LEU A 92 -8.25 -4.33 -3.25
C LEU A 92 -8.59 -5.81 -3.02
N PRO A 93 -8.64 -6.66 -4.06
CA PRO A 93 -8.99 -8.08 -3.94
C PRO A 93 -8.19 -8.85 -2.89
N ALA A 94 -6.87 -8.66 -2.83
CA ALA A 94 -6.01 -9.35 -1.86
C ALA A 94 -6.35 -8.97 -0.41
N PHE A 95 -6.64 -7.70 -0.16
CA PHE A 95 -7.06 -7.22 1.16
C PHE A 95 -8.48 -7.66 1.49
N ARG A 96 -9.43 -7.61 0.53
CA ARG A 96 -10.79 -8.14 0.72
C ARG A 96 -10.76 -9.60 1.12
N TYR A 97 -9.95 -10.39 0.42
CA TYR A 97 -9.78 -11.81 0.71
C TYR A 97 -9.18 -12.03 2.11
N LEU A 98 -8.13 -11.28 2.47
CA LEU A 98 -7.54 -11.34 3.81
C LEU A 98 -8.55 -10.95 4.90
N ILE A 99 -9.33 -9.88 4.69
CA ILE A 99 -10.36 -9.42 5.62
C ILE A 99 -11.40 -10.53 5.84
N GLN A 100 -11.95 -11.07 4.75
CA GLN A 100 -12.94 -12.16 4.81
C GLN A 100 -12.39 -13.41 5.51
N MET A 101 -11.13 -13.75 5.27
CA MET A 101 -10.47 -14.87 5.93
C MET A 101 -10.37 -14.66 7.44
N VAL A 102 -9.95 -13.47 7.90
CA VAL A 102 -9.83 -13.16 9.32
C VAL A 102 -11.20 -13.09 10.00
N GLU A 103 -12.18 -12.45 9.36
CA GLU A 103 -13.55 -12.35 9.86
C GLU A 103 -14.22 -13.72 9.95
N GLY A 104 -14.08 -14.54 8.91
CA GLY A 104 -14.63 -15.90 8.87
C GLY A 104 -14.00 -16.84 9.90
N ALA A 105 -12.73 -16.64 10.23
CA ALA A 105 -12.06 -17.39 11.30
C ALA A 105 -12.54 -16.98 12.71
N GLY A 106 -13.01 -15.74 12.89
CA GLY A 106 -13.41 -15.20 14.20
C GLY A 106 -12.27 -15.08 15.22
N ARG A 107 -11.01 -15.20 14.76
CA ARG A 107 -9.79 -15.15 15.59
C ARG A 107 -8.62 -14.61 14.77
N PRO A 108 -7.50 -14.24 15.41
CA PRO A 108 -6.25 -14.02 14.68
C PRO A 108 -5.87 -15.25 13.85
N VAL A 109 -5.36 -15.00 12.64
CA VAL A 109 -4.89 -16.02 11.70
C VAL A 109 -3.36 -15.99 11.66
N SER A 110 -2.73 -17.15 11.57
CA SER A 110 -1.28 -17.26 11.48
C SER A 110 -0.76 -16.87 10.10
N ARG A 111 0.51 -16.44 10.03
CA ARG A 111 1.24 -16.27 8.76
C ARG A 111 1.08 -17.49 7.86
N LYS A 112 1.29 -18.69 8.42
CA LYS A 112 1.20 -19.94 7.66
C LYS A 112 -0.18 -20.13 7.04
N GLU A 113 -1.25 -19.95 7.81
CA GLU A 113 -2.62 -20.04 7.28
C GLU A 113 -2.83 -19.07 6.11
N VAL A 114 -2.36 -17.82 6.24
CA VAL A 114 -2.52 -16.82 5.17
C VAL A 114 -1.71 -17.20 3.94
N VAL A 115 -0.42 -17.51 4.11
CA VAL A 115 0.48 -17.86 2.99
C VAL A 115 0.00 -19.11 2.25
N ASP A 116 -0.37 -20.17 2.97
CA ASP A 116 -0.88 -21.41 2.36
C ASP A 116 -2.16 -21.13 1.56
N THR A 117 -3.07 -20.34 2.11
CA THR A 117 -4.33 -19.97 1.44
C THR A 117 -4.08 -19.10 0.21
N PHE A 118 -3.16 -18.14 0.31
CA PHE A 118 -2.80 -17.25 -0.79
C PHE A 118 -2.06 -17.99 -1.90
N ALA A 119 -1.22 -18.96 -1.58
CA ALA A 119 -0.54 -19.80 -2.55
C ALA A 119 -1.53 -20.56 -3.45
N LEU A 120 -2.68 -20.99 -2.91
CA LEU A 120 -3.73 -21.66 -3.67
C LEU A 120 -4.46 -20.72 -4.65
N HIS A 121 -4.58 -19.43 -4.31
CA HIS A 121 -5.36 -18.46 -5.10
C HIS A 121 -4.52 -17.61 -6.05
N PHE A 122 -3.26 -17.33 -5.69
CA PHE A 122 -2.37 -16.40 -6.38
C PHE A 122 -1.06 -17.05 -6.86
N GLY A 123 -0.83 -18.32 -6.54
CA GLY A 123 0.38 -19.05 -6.89
C GLY A 123 1.43 -19.07 -5.77
N THR A 124 2.15 -20.18 -5.66
CA THR A 124 3.09 -20.48 -4.57
C THR A 124 4.29 -19.55 -4.52
N TYR A 125 4.87 -19.19 -5.68
CA TYR A 125 6.08 -18.37 -5.75
C TYR A 125 5.91 -16.95 -5.22
N GLN A 126 4.67 -16.46 -5.14
CA GLN A 126 4.37 -15.05 -4.85
C GLN A 126 3.74 -14.86 -3.46
N ALA A 127 3.32 -15.94 -2.80
CA ALA A 127 2.51 -15.85 -1.60
C ALA A 127 3.24 -15.20 -0.41
N ASP A 128 4.55 -15.45 -0.25
CA ASP A 128 5.34 -14.85 0.84
C ASP A 128 5.54 -13.34 0.65
N ASP A 129 5.89 -12.92 -0.56
CA ASP A 129 6.09 -11.51 -0.90
C ASP A 129 4.77 -10.74 -0.83
N LEU A 130 3.69 -11.34 -1.31
CA LEU A 130 2.35 -10.80 -1.19
C LEU A 130 1.95 -10.65 0.29
N PHE A 131 2.21 -11.65 1.13
CA PHE A 131 1.98 -11.54 2.58
C PHE A 131 2.77 -10.38 3.19
N ARG A 132 4.06 -10.23 2.86
CA ARG A 132 4.89 -9.12 3.36
C ARG A 132 4.34 -7.77 2.96
N ALA A 133 3.89 -7.61 1.72
CA ALA A 133 3.25 -6.39 1.25
C ALA A 133 1.95 -6.12 2.02
N LEU A 134 1.06 -7.12 2.15
CA LEU A 134 -0.18 -6.98 2.92
C LEU A 134 0.08 -6.56 4.37
N VAL A 135 1.07 -7.17 5.02
CA VAL A 135 1.49 -6.82 6.38
C VAL A 135 1.98 -5.38 6.46
N TYR A 136 2.85 -4.96 5.54
CA TYR A 136 3.40 -3.60 5.52
C TYR A 136 2.29 -2.55 5.35
N TRP A 137 1.52 -2.67 4.27
CA TRP A 137 0.48 -1.72 3.88
C TRP A 137 -0.68 -1.72 4.88
N GLY A 138 -1.08 -2.90 5.35
CA GLY A 138 -2.12 -3.04 6.34
C GLY A 138 -1.73 -2.45 7.70
N ARG A 139 -0.48 -2.61 8.15
CA ARG A 139 -0.02 -2.00 9.41
C ARG A 139 0.09 -0.48 9.29
N TYR A 140 0.62 0.00 8.16
CA TYR A 140 0.78 1.43 7.92
C TYR A 140 -0.56 2.17 7.92
N SER A 141 -1.57 1.61 7.24
CA SER A 141 -2.95 2.11 7.20
C SER A 141 -3.75 1.82 8.47
N GLU A 142 -3.13 1.14 9.44
CA GLU A 142 -3.78 0.65 10.65
C GLU A 142 -4.96 -0.30 10.39
N LEU A 143 -5.08 -0.89 9.20
CA LEU A 143 -6.08 -1.89 8.81
C LEU A 143 -5.93 -3.20 9.57
N ILE A 144 -4.68 -3.65 9.73
CA ILE A 144 -4.35 -4.92 10.39
C ILE A 144 -3.35 -4.68 11.53
N ALA A 145 -3.36 -5.59 12.50
CA ALA A 145 -2.26 -5.80 13.42
C ALA A 145 -1.56 -7.10 13.05
N TYR A 146 -0.23 -7.11 13.14
CA TYR A 146 0.58 -8.30 12.96
C TYR A 146 1.69 -8.31 14.01
N ASP A 147 1.78 -9.40 14.76
CA ASP A 147 2.82 -9.62 15.75
C ASP A 147 3.87 -10.58 15.17
N SER A 148 5.13 -10.13 15.07
CA SER A 148 6.19 -10.91 14.42
C SER A 148 6.74 -12.05 15.27
N ARG A 149 6.42 -12.12 16.57
CA ARG A 149 6.87 -13.19 17.46
C ARG A 149 5.93 -14.38 17.42
N SER A 150 4.64 -14.10 17.50
CA SER A 150 3.55 -15.09 17.43
C SER A 150 3.12 -15.39 15.99
N GLU A 151 3.53 -14.56 15.03
CA GLU A 151 3.11 -14.60 13.63
C GLU A 151 1.60 -14.54 13.43
N LEU A 152 0.89 -13.88 14.34
CA LEU A 152 -0.56 -13.74 14.30
C LEU A 152 -0.96 -12.40 13.66
N LEU A 153 -1.91 -12.48 12.74
CA LEU A 153 -2.54 -11.36 12.04
C LEU A 153 -3.99 -11.22 12.50
N SER A 154 -4.41 -9.99 12.79
CA SER A 154 -5.80 -9.64 13.09
C SER A 154 -6.21 -8.34 12.43
N LEU A 155 -7.51 -8.10 12.28
CA LEU A 155 -8.03 -6.81 11.83
C LEU A 155 -8.05 -5.83 13.00
N ARG A 156 -7.67 -4.57 12.74
CA ARG A 156 -7.84 -3.51 13.72
C ARG A 156 -9.22 -2.90 13.64
N VAL A 157 -9.84 -2.72 14.79
CA VAL A 157 -11.04 -1.88 14.94
C VAL A 157 -10.61 -0.40 14.98
N PRO A 158 -11.17 0.48 14.12
CA PRO A 158 -10.87 1.91 14.14
C PRO A 158 -11.14 2.52 15.53
N GLY A 159 -10.17 3.26 16.06
CA GLY A 159 -10.32 4.00 17.33
C GLY A 159 -10.00 3.21 18.60
N VAL A 160 -9.78 1.89 18.53
CA VAL A 160 -9.33 1.10 19.67
C VAL A 160 -7.80 1.19 19.76
N ARG A 161 -7.29 1.82 20.82
CA ARG A 161 -5.87 1.69 21.20
C ARG A 161 -5.68 0.30 21.78
N LEU A 162 -4.69 -0.44 21.27
CA LEU A 162 -4.27 -1.69 21.91
C LEU A 162 -3.83 -1.35 23.34
N PRO A 163 -4.18 -2.17 24.34
CA PRO A 163 -3.59 -2.02 25.66
C PRO A 163 -2.07 -2.10 25.50
N SER A 164 -1.36 -1.15 26.11
CA SER A 164 0.11 -1.16 26.14
C SER A 164 0.56 -2.52 26.66
N ALA A 165 1.38 -3.24 25.89
CA ALA A 165 2.04 -4.44 26.39
C ALA A 165 2.94 -4.01 27.56
N HIS A 166 2.65 -4.55 28.75
CA HIS A 166 3.51 -4.45 29.92
C HIS A 166 4.76 -5.31 29.77
#